data_AF-A0A0M2LWM2-F1
#
_entry.id   AF-A0A0M2LWM2-F1
#
_cell.length_a   1.000
_cell.length_b   1.000
_cell.length_c   1.000
_cell.angle_alpha   90.00
_cell.angle_beta   90.00
_cell.angle_gamma   90.00
#
_symmetry.space_group_name_H-M   'P 1'
#
loop_
_entity.id
_entity.type
_entity.pdbx_description
1 polymer ?
#
loop_
_entity_poly.entity_id
_entity_poly.type
_entity_poly.pdbx_seq_one_letter_code
_entity_poly.pdbx_strand_id
1 'polypeptide(L)'
;MSRKPSFANLRTASAAPTSSISPEIAETPPNNPRNRPESRVGRKQIAGFFTPEMSFAMHMLARRQGRSLQALMAEAFNDVLRKHGESPMGE
;
A
#
# COMPACT_ATOMS: atom_id res chain seq x y z
N MET A 1 -22.36 -21.39 27.35
CA MET A 1 -22.26 -21.84 25.93
C MET A 1 -21.98 -20.62 25.07
N SER A 2 -20.75 -20.52 24.54
CA SER A 2 -20.25 -19.36 23.80
C SER A 2 -20.82 -19.33 22.38
N ARG A 3 -21.57 -18.26 22.04
CA ARG A 3 -22.09 -18.03 20.69
C ARG A 3 -20.97 -17.39 19.86
N LYS A 4 -20.24 -18.22 19.11
CA LYS A 4 -19.23 -17.78 18.13
C LYS A 4 -19.92 -16.87 17.10
N PRO A 5 -19.49 -15.62 16.89
CA PRO A 5 -20.04 -14.80 15.82
C PRO A 5 -19.58 -15.40 14.48
N SER A 6 -20.55 -15.82 13.68
CA SER A 6 -20.34 -16.41 12.36
C SER A 6 -20.05 -15.32 11.33
N PHE A 7 -19.07 -15.55 10.45
CA PHE A 7 -18.66 -14.66 9.35
C PHE A 7 -19.72 -14.51 8.23
N ALA A 8 -20.92 -15.06 8.41
CA ALA A 8 -22.02 -15.01 7.46
C ALA A 8 -22.48 -13.58 7.08
N ASN A 9 -22.18 -12.58 7.91
CA ASN A 9 -22.62 -11.19 7.68
C ASN A 9 -21.76 -10.38 6.69
N LEU A 10 -20.71 -10.96 6.10
CA LEU A 10 -19.80 -10.22 5.21
C LEU A 10 -20.21 -10.17 3.73
N ARG A 11 -21.32 -10.83 3.33
CA ARG A 11 -21.73 -10.92 1.92
C ARG A 11 -22.91 -10.03 1.52
N THR A 12 -23.40 -9.15 2.40
CA THR A 12 -24.45 -8.19 2.02
C THR A 12 -24.02 -6.75 2.30
N ALA A 13 -23.26 -6.20 1.37
CA ALA A 13 -23.17 -4.77 1.14
C ALA A 13 -23.08 -4.57 -0.38
N SER A 14 -24.21 -4.82 -1.05
CA SER A 14 -24.45 -4.42 -2.43
C SER A 14 -25.56 -3.38 -2.43
N ALA A 15 -25.19 -2.11 -2.62
CA ALA A 15 -25.92 -1.11 -3.40
C ALA A 15 -25.25 0.27 -3.16
N ALA A 16 -24.73 0.85 -4.24
CA ALA A 16 -24.26 2.24 -4.27
C ALA A 16 -25.44 3.21 -4.19
N PRO A 17 -25.22 4.43 -3.64
CA PRO A 17 -25.90 5.62 -4.13
C PRO A 17 -24.92 6.48 -4.94
N THR A 18 -25.37 6.87 -6.12
CA THR A 18 -24.80 7.93 -6.96
C THR A 18 -24.73 9.23 -6.15
N SER A 19 -23.52 9.67 -5.80
CA SER A 19 -23.29 10.99 -5.23
C SER A 19 -22.64 11.89 -6.27
N SER A 20 -23.41 12.89 -6.66
CA SER A 20 -23.06 14.09 -7.41
C SER A 20 -21.64 14.58 -7.15
N ILE A 21 -20.85 14.76 -8.22
CA ILE A 21 -19.55 15.42 -8.19
C ILE A 21 -19.79 16.93 -8.02
N SER A 22 -19.73 17.39 -6.77
CA SER A 22 -19.42 18.77 -6.41
C SER A 22 -18.04 18.76 -5.75
N PRO A 23 -17.12 19.70 -6.06
CA PRO A 23 -15.78 19.68 -5.49
C PRO A 23 -15.84 20.15 -4.03
N GLU A 24 -16.19 19.22 -3.14
CA GLU A 24 -16.11 19.41 -1.69
C GLU A 24 -14.68 19.09 -1.26
N ILE A 25 -14.01 20.15 -0.79
CA ILE A 25 -12.68 20.12 -0.20
C ILE A 25 -12.71 19.08 0.93
N ALA A 26 -12.01 17.97 0.74
CA ALA A 26 -11.92 16.90 1.73
C ALA A 26 -11.21 17.43 2.98
N GLU A 27 -12.00 17.80 3.99
CA GLU A 27 -11.53 18.01 5.34
C GLU A 27 -10.91 16.70 5.83
N THR A 28 -9.60 16.72 6.06
CA THR A 28 -8.87 15.60 6.66
C THR A 28 -9.47 15.27 8.02
N PRO A 29 -9.93 14.04 8.28
CA PRO A 29 -10.37 13.66 9.62
C PRO A 29 -9.20 13.82 10.60
N PRO A 30 -9.48 14.19 11.86
CA PRO A 30 -8.44 14.46 12.86
C PRO A 30 -7.54 13.23 13.00
N ASN A 31 -6.25 13.44 12.68
CA ASN A 31 -5.16 12.50 12.84
C ASN A 31 -5.02 12.15 14.32
N ASN A 32 -5.77 11.18 14.79
CA ASN A 32 -5.56 10.59 16.09
C ASN A 32 -4.22 9.84 16.01
N PRO A 33 -3.18 10.22 16.77
CA PRO A 33 -1.85 9.59 16.72
C PRO A 33 -1.85 8.22 17.41
N ARG A 34 -2.90 7.41 17.17
CA ARG A 34 -3.11 6.14 17.83
C ARG A 34 -2.35 5.06 17.06
N ASN A 35 -1.22 4.67 17.63
CA ASN A 35 -0.37 3.55 17.21
C ASN A 35 0.01 3.56 15.74
N ARG A 36 0.94 4.46 15.36
CA ARG A 36 1.74 4.22 14.16
C ARG A 36 2.63 3.00 14.44
N PRO A 37 2.55 1.91 13.65
CA PRO A 37 3.43 0.76 13.83
C PRO A 37 4.89 1.20 13.82
N GLU A 38 5.75 0.61 14.66
CA GLU A 38 7.18 0.91 14.70
C GLU A 38 7.83 0.78 13.32
N SER A 39 7.35 -0.16 12.50
CA SER A 39 7.80 -0.34 11.11
C SER A 39 7.54 0.86 10.20
N ARG A 40 6.72 1.83 10.60
CA ARG A 40 6.41 3.05 9.83
C ARG A 40 7.03 4.32 10.43
N VAL A 41 7.74 4.21 11.55
CA VAL A 41 8.49 5.34 12.15
C VAL A 41 9.74 5.58 11.31
N GLY A 42 10.04 6.85 10.97
CA GLY A 42 11.17 7.21 10.11
C GLY A 42 11.02 6.84 8.61
N ARG A 43 9.96 6.11 8.23
CA ARG A 43 9.72 5.68 6.84
C ARG A 43 8.57 6.46 6.18
N LYS A 44 8.73 6.78 4.91
CA LYS A 44 7.68 7.38 4.06
C LYS A 44 7.14 6.34 3.08
N GLN A 45 5.82 6.31 2.90
CA GLN A 45 5.20 5.46 1.90
C GLN A 45 5.37 6.09 0.51
N ILE A 46 5.79 5.27 -0.46
CA ILE A 46 5.81 5.60 -1.88
C ILE A 46 4.72 4.76 -2.53
N ALA A 47 3.80 5.41 -3.26
CA ALA A 47 2.69 4.74 -3.93
C ALA A 47 2.54 5.28 -5.36
N GLY A 48 2.15 4.38 -6.28
CA GLY A 48 1.87 4.71 -7.67
C GLY A 48 0.88 3.71 -8.26
N PHE A 49 0.18 4.12 -9.32
CA PHE A 49 -0.73 3.25 -10.05
C PHE A 49 0.04 2.51 -11.15
N PHE A 50 -0.04 1.18 -11.14
CA PHE A 50 0.62 0.30 -12.12
C PHE A 50 -0.42 -0.63 -12.75
N THR A 51 -0.08 -1.21 -13.90
CA THR A 51 -0.95 -2.20 -14.53
C THR A 51 -1.04 -3.45 -13.65
N PRO A 52 -2.19 -4.17 -13.67
CA PRO A 52 -2.33 -5.42 -12.92
C PRO A 52 -1.26 -6.46 -13.29
N GLU A 53 -0.90 -6.53 -14.56
CA GLU A 53 0.14 -7.43 -15.08
C GLU A 53 1.52 -7.11 -14.51
N MET A 54 1.90 -5.83 -14.44
CA MET A 54 3.17 -5.41 -13.85
C MET A 54 3.22 -5.73 -12.36
N SER A 55 2.14 -5.43 -11.62
CA SER A 55 2.04 -5.76 -10.21
C SER A 55 2.21 -7.27 -9.97
N PHE A 56 1.53 -8.10 -10.78
CA PHE A 56 1.66 -9.54 -10.72
C PHE A 56 3.10 -10.01 -10.99
N ALA A 57 3.73 -9.53 -12.06
CA ALA A 57 5.09 -9.90 -12.43
C ALA A 57 6.10 -9.54 -11.32
N MET A 58 5.99 -8.35 -10.74
CA MET A 58 6.87 -7.91 -9.64
C MET A 58 6.69 -8.76 -8.38
N HIS A 59 5.45 -9.10 -8.02
CA HIS A 59 5.19 -9.99 -6.89
C HIS A 59 5.71 -11.41 -7.13
N MET A 60 5.58 -11.95 -8.35
CA MET A 60 6.15 -13.26 -8.71
C MET A 60 7.68 -13.26 -8.63
N LEU A 61 8.32 -12.19 -9.13
CA LEU A 61 9.77 -12.03 -9.08
C LEU A 61 10.27 -12.01 -7.64
N ALA A 62 9.67 -11.19 -6.77
CA ALA A 62 10.05 -11.08 -5.37
C ALA A 62 9.92 -12.44 -4.65
N ARG A 63 8.81 -13.17 -4.88
CA ARG A 63 8.58 -14.50 -4.30
C ARG A 63 9.59 -15.53 -4.77
N ARG A 64 9.92 -15.55 -6.07
CA ARG A 64 10.94 -16.46 -6.63
C ARG A 64 12.32 -16.23 -6.01
N GLN A 65 12.63 -14.99 -5.65
CA GLN A 65 13.89 -14.63 -4.98
C GLN A 65 13.83 -14.78 -3.46
N GLY A 66 12.68 -15.14 -2.87
CA GLY A 66 12.52 -15.21 -1.41
C GLY A 66 12.62 -13.86 -0.70
N ARG A 67 12.35 -12.75 -1.41
CA ARG A 67 12.45 -11.38 -0.87
C ARG A 67 11.08 -10.72 -0.79
N SER A 68 10.97 -9.67 0.02
CA SER A 68 9.77 -8.83 0.04
C SER A 68 9.70 -7.97 -1.22
N LEU A 69 8.48 -7.61 -1.65
CA LEU A 69 8.32 -6.66 -2.76
C LEU A 69 8.97 -5.31 -2.43
N GLN A 70 8.92 -4.88 -1.15
CA GLN A 70 9.56 -3.64 -0.72
C GLN A 70 11.09 -3.68 -0.96
N ALA A 71 11.76 -4.78 -0.62
CA ALA A 71 13.20 -4.93 -0.85
C ALA A 71 13.55 -4.90 -2.35
N LEU A 72 12.74 -5.59 -3.18
CA LEU A 72 12.91 -5.56 -4.63
C LEU A 72 12.72 -4.14 -5.22
N MET A 73 11.72 -3.40 -4.72
CA MET A 73 11.48 -2.02 -5.15
C MET A 73 12.56 -1.05 -4.66
N ALA A 74 13.07 -1.22 -3.43
CA ALA A 74 14.18 -0.42 -2.92
C ALA A 74 15.45 -0.61 -3.77
N GLU A 75 15.76 -1.84 -4.18
CA GLU A 75 16.84 -2.15 -5.12
C GLU A 75 16.64 -1.41 -6.46
N ALA A 76 15.46 -1.55 -7.06
CA ALA A 76 15.13 -0.88 -8.32
C ALA A 76 15.23 0.66 -8.22
N PHE A 77 14.79 1.26 -7.12
CA PHE A 77 14.91 2.70 -6.90
C PHE A 77 16.37 3.14 -6.76
N ASN A 78 17.19 2.38 -6.03
CA ASN A 78 18.61 2.65 -5.92
C ASN A 78 19.32 2.56 -7.28
N ASP A 79 18.94 1.62 -8.14
CA ASP A 79 19.52 1.52 -9.48
C ASP A 79 19.13 2.70 -10.38
N VAL A 80 17.90 3.21 -10.26
CA VAL A 80 17.49 4.46 -10.92
C VAL A 80 18.31 5.65 -10.41
N LEU A 81 18.46 5.80 -9.08
CA LEU A 81 19.26 6.89 -8.50
C LEU A 81 20.71 6.85 -8.98
N ARG A 82 21.34 5.66 -8.95
CA ARG A 82 22.71 5.46 -9.47
C ARG A 82 22.83 5.85 -10.93
N LYS A 83 21.87 5.46 -11.77
CA LYS A 83 21.84 5.81 -13.20
C LYS A 83 21.82 7.33 -13.42
N HIS A 84 21.25 8.09 -12.49
CA HIS A 84 21.18 9.54 -12.54
C HIS A 84 22.30 10.25 -11.76
N GLY A 85 23.29 9.52 -11.23
CA GLY A 85 24.41 10.07 -10.47
C GLY A 85 24.09 10.45 -9.02
N GLU A 86 22.91 10.05 -8.52
CA GLU A 86 22.48 10.28 -7.15
C GLU A 86 23.01 9.19 -6.20
N SER A 87 23.26 9.57 -4.94
CA SER A 87 23.67 8.60 -3.91
C SER A 87 22.52 7.63 -3.59
N PRO A 88 22.77 6.32 -3.46
CA PRO A 88 21.74 5.34 -3.07
C PRO A 88 21.18 5.68 -1.68
N MET A 89 19.86 5.64 -1.54
CA MET A 89 19.15 6.05 -0.32
C MET A 89 18.75 4.81 0.48
N GLY A 90 19.73 4.03 0.96
CA GLY A 90 19.50 2.93 1.92
C GLY A 90 18.46 1.86 1.50
N GLU A 91 17.97 1.11 2.49
CA GLU A 91 16.91 0.06 2.37
C GLU A 91 15.64 0.44 3.17
#